data_AF-A0A6L7CI68-F1
#
_entry.id   AF-A0A6L7CI68-F1
#
_cell.length_a   1.000
_cell.length_b   1.000
_cell.length_c   1.000
_cell.angle_alpha   90.00
_cell.angle_beta   90.00
_cell.angle_gamma   90.00
#
_symmetry.space_group_name_H-M   'P 1'
#
loop_
_entity.id
_entity.type
_entity.pdbx_description
1 polymer ?
#
loop_
_entity_poly.entity_id
_entity_poly.type
_entity_poly.pdbx_seq_one_letter_code
_entity_poly.pdbx_strand_id
1 'polypeptide(L)'
;AQQLNEDQIQELRDIVAWRLMGNDVTDEQAKWRDDAIMRSQSTSLIERRVRMALGTGDRRGLNTWLARLPMEAKEKDEWRYWQADLLLERGREAEAKEILHQLMQQRGFYPMVAAQRIGEEYELKIDKAPQNVDSALTQGPEMARVRELMYWNLDNTARSEWANLVKSKSKTEQAQLARYAFNNQWWDLSVQATIAGKLWDHLEERFPLAYNDLFKRYTSGKEIPQSYAMAIARQESAWNPKVKSPVGASGLMQIMPGTATHTVKMFSIPGYSSPGQLLDPET
;
A
#
# COMPACT_ATOMS: atom_id res chain seq x y z
N ALA A 1 -7.13 36.38 -31.98
CA ALA A 1 -6.55 35.32 -31.14
C ALA A 1 -7.29 35.33 -29.82
N GLN A 2 -7.86 34.20 -29.40
CA GLN A 2 -8.56 34.11 -28.11
C GLN A 2 -7.49 34.19 -27.01
N GLN A 3 -7.50 35.26 -26.22
CA GLN A 3 -6.54 35.43 -25.12
C GLN A 3 -6.90 34.47 -24.00
N LEU A 4 -5.90 33.72 -23.51
CA LEU A 4 -6.06 32.85 -22.35
C LEU A 4 -6.34 33.71 -21.12
N ASN A 5 -7.26 33.26 -20.27
CA ASN A 5 -7.48 33.89 -18.96
C ASN A 5 -6.37 33.47 -17.97
N GLU A 6 -6.32 34.13 -16.81
CA GLU A 6 -5.27 33.88 -15.82
C GLU A 6 -5.24 32.42 -15.32
N ASP A 7 -6.41 31.81 -15.14
CA ASP A 7 -6.53 30.41 -14.70
C ASP A 7 -5.94 29.45 -15.74
N GLN A 8 -6.26 29.65 -17.02
CA GLN A 8 -5.71 28.86 -18.12
C GLN A 8 -4.20 29.04 -18.26
N ILE A 9 -3.68 30.25 -18.02
CA ILE A 9 -2.23 30.50 -17.99
C ILE A 9 -1.59 29.74 -16.82
N GLN A 10 -2.21 29.75 -15.65
CA GLN A 10 -1.69 29.02 -14.48
C GLN A 10 -1.74 27.50 -14.69
N GLU A 11 -2.79 26.97 -15.31
CA GLU A 11 -2.88 25.55 -15.65
C GLU A 11 -1.74 25.11 -16.58
N LEU A 12 -1.44 25.91 -17.62
CA LEU A 12 -0.28 25.65 -18.50
C LEU A 12 1.05 25.74 -17.75
N ARG A 13 1.19 26.69 -16.82
CA ARG A 13 2.38 26.81 -15.98
C ARG A 13 2.56 25.58 -15.10
N ASP A 14 1.48 25.07 -14.51
CA ASP A 14 1.49 23.87 -13.68
C ASP A 14 1.93 22.64 -14.49
N ILE A 15 1.43 22.49 -15.72
CA ILE A 15 1.84 21.41 -16.64
C ILE A 15 3.34 21.47 -16.92
N VAL A 16 3.89 22.65 -17.21
CA VAL A 16 5.33 22.80 -17.46
C VAL A 16 6.13 22.58 -16.18
N ALA A 17 5.68 23.07 -15.02
CA ALA A 17 6.33 22.87 -13.74
C ALA A 17 6.45 21.38 -13.38
N TRP A 18 5.44 20.56 -13.70
CA TRP A 18 5.49 19.11 -13.57
C TRP A 18 6.62 18.45 -14.37
N ARG A 19 6.98 19.02 -15.52
CA ARG A 19 8.07 18.52 -16.37
C ARG A 19 9.46 18.97 -15.90
N LEU A 20 9.54 19.99 -15.04
CA LEU A 20 10.78 20.52 -14.46
C LEU A 20 11.09 19.94 -13.07
N MET A 21 10.66 18.70 -12.83
CA MET A 21 10.90 17.97 -11.58
C MET A 21 12.13 17.04 -11.64
N GLY A 22 12.86 17.06 -12.75
CA GLY A 22 14.07 16.28 -12.99
C GLY A 22 15.31 16.86 -12.29
N ASN A 23 16.40 16.12 -12.39
CA ASN A 23 17.73 16.43 -11.86
C ASN A 23 18.62 17.17 -12.88
N ASP A 24 18.17 17.31 -14.12
CA ASP A 24 18.81 17.97 -15.25
C ASP A 24 18.40 19.45 -15.45
N VAL A 25 17.56 19.96 -14.55
CA VAL A 25 16.96 21.30 -14.62
C VAL A 25 17.99 22.39 -14.31
N THR A 26 18.06 23.43 -15.15
CA THR A 26 18.97 24.58 -14.93
C THR A 26 18.46 25.51 -13.83
N ASP A 27 19.34 26.38 -13.30
CA ASP A 27 18.96 27.35 -12.26
C ASP A 27 17.83 28.30 -12.71
N GLU A 28 17.85 28.72 -13.97
CA GLU A 28 16.80 29.57 -14.56
C GLU A 28 15.46 28.83 -14.61
N GLN A 29 15.46 27.58 -15.06
CA GLN A 29 14.27 26.73 -15.09
C GLN A 29 13.74 26.43 -13.68
N ALA A 30 14.62 26.18 -12.72
CA ALA A 30 14.25 25.94 -11.32
C ALA A 30 13.59 27.19 -10.69
N LYS A 31 14.15 28.38 -10.94
CA LYS A 31 13.57 29.64 -10.48
C LYS A 31 12.19 29.89 -11.11
N TRP A 32 12.05 29.65 -12.41
CA TRP A 32 10.78 29.76 -13.11
C TRP A 32 9.74 28.78 -12.56
N ARG A 33 10.13 27.52 -12.38
CA ARG A 33 9.28 26.46 -11.82
C ARG A 33 8.78 26.85 -10.44
N ASP A 34 9.68 27.30 -9.57
CA ASP A 34 9.31 27.64 -8.19
C ASP A 34 8.37 28.87 -8.15
N ASP A 35 8.55 29.87 -9.01
CA ASP A 35 7.58 30.98 -9.16
C ASP A 35 6.20 30.49 -9.64
N ALA A 36 6.16 29.58 -10.62
CA ALA A 36 4.91 28.98 -11.09
C ALA A 36 4.19 28.23 -9.97
N ILE A 37 4.90 27.40 -9.21
CA ILE A 37 4.33 26.61 -8.11
C ILE A 37 3.86 27.51 -6.96
N MET A 38 4.56 28.61 -6.67
CA MET A 38 4.14 29.55 -5.62
C MET A 38 2.75 30.14 -5.84
N ARG A 39 2.32 30.24 -7.11
CA ARG A 39 1.01 30.77 -7.52
C ARG A 39 -0.03 29.67 -7.76
N SER A 40 0.40 28.41 -7.81
CA SER A 40 -0.48 27.27 -8.07
C SER A 40 -1.40 26.96 -6.89
N GLN A 41 -2.59 26.44 -7.19
CA GLN A 41 -3.52 25.84 -6.22
C GLN A 41 -3.48 24.31 -6.26
N SER A 42 -2.62 23.72 -7.09
CA SER A 42 -2.50 22.28 -7.27
C SER A 42 -1.77 21.64 -6.08
N THR A 43 -2.53 21.01 -5.20
CA THR A 43 -1.98 20.31 -4.01
C THR A 43 -0.94 19.27 -4.41
N SER A 44 -1.21 18.46 -5.43
CA SER A 44 -0.31 17.39 -5.87
C SER A 44 1.02 17.93 -6.42
N LEU A 45 1.00 19.08 -7.09
CA LEU A 45 2.19 19.76 -7.58
C LEU A 45 3.05 20.29 -6.42
N ILE A 46 2.42 20.92 -5.43
CA ILE A 46 3.11 21.40 -4.23
C ILE A 46 3.71 20.21 -3.46
N GLU A 47 2.94 19.13 -3.25
CA GLU A 47 3.45 17.91 -2.63
C GLU A 47 4.63 17.31 -3.39
N ARG A 48 4.61 17.32 -4.73
CA ARG A 48 5.75 16.86 -5.54
C ARG A 48 7.00 17.73 -5.31
N ARG A 49 6.81 19.04 -5.12
CA ARG A 49 7.90 19.98 -4.80
C ARG A 49 8.42 19.82 -3.38
N VAL A 50 7.55 19.49 -2.41
CA VAL A 50 7.96 19.06 -1.05
C VAL A 50 8.80 17.78 -1.13
N ARG A 51 8.35 16.76 -1.88
CA ARG A 51 9.12 15.52 -2.09
C ARG A 51 10.47 15.77 -2.76
N MET A 52 10.57 16.75 -3.65
CA MET A 52 11.86 17.16 -4.22
C MET A 52 12.79 17.69 -3.13
N ALA A 53 12.32 18.56 -2.22
CA ALA A 53 13.12 19.07 -1.12
C ALA A 53 13.58 17.94 -0.16
N LEU A 54 12.70 16.96 0.10
CA LEU A 54 13.06 15.75 0.86
C LEU A 54 14.15 14.94 0.16
N GLY A 55 14.00 14.71 -1.14
CA GLY A 55 14.95 13.91 -1.94
C GLY A 55 16.34 14.52 -2.07
N THR A 56 16.48 15.84 -1.92
CA THR A 56 17.77 16.55 -1.99
C THR A 56 18.31 16.98 -0.61
N GLY A 57 17.60 16.69 0.48
CA GLY A 57 17.96 17.16 1.82
C GLY A 57 17.85 18.68 2.01
N ASP A 58 17.08 19.37 1.17
CA ASP A 58 16.90 20.83 1.24
C ASP A 58 15.96 21.21 2.40
N ARG A 59 16.55 21.48 3.58
CA ARG A 59 15.81 21.85 4.81
C ARG A 59 15.03 23.16 4.67
N ARG A 60 15.59 24.15 3.99
CA ARG A 60 14.94 25.46 3.76
C ARG A 60 13.77 25.32 2.80
N GLY A 61 13.95 24.56 1.73
CA GLY A 61 12.89 24.20 0.79
C GLY A 61 11.78 23.41 1.47
N LEU A 62 12.11 22.39 2.27
CA LEU A 62 11.11 21.60 2.99
C LEU A 62 10.22 22.51 3.84
N ASN A 63 10.81 23.41 4.63
CA ASN A 63 10.01 24.33 5.45
C ASN A 63 9.14 25.27 4.61
N THR A 64 9.69 25.84 3.53
CA THR A 64 8.95 26.73 2.63
C THR A 64 7.76 26.03 1.99
N TRP A 65 7.99 24.88 1.35
CA TRP A 65 6.97 24.20 0.55
C TRP A 65 5.93 23.48 1.41
N LEU A 66 6.31 22.95 2.57
CA LEU A 66 5.35 22.36 3.51
C LEU A 66 4.39 23.43 4.02
N ALA A 67 4.87 24.65 4.29
CA ALA A 67 4.01 25.77 4.67
C ALA A 67 3.00 26.17 3.58
N ARG A 68 3.34 25.95 2.30
CA ARG A 68 2.45 26.23 1.14
C ARG A 68 1.35 25.20 0.92
N LEU A 69 1.43 24.02 1.54
CA LEU A 69 0.35 23.04 1.45
C LEU A 69 -0.95 23.62 2.03
N PRO A 70 -2.11 23.34 1.40
CA PRO A 70 -3.40 23.68 1.98
C PRO A 70 -3.63 22.88 3.27
N MET A 71 -4.55 23.36 4.11
CA MET A 71 -4.76 22.82 5.45
C MET A 71 -5.16 21.33 5.40
N GLU A 72 -6.02 20.95 4.46
CA GLU A 72 -6.48 19.57 4.27
C GLU A 72 -5.33 18.63 3.89
N ALA A 73 -4.35 19.13 3.14
CA ALA A 73 -3.16 18.34 2.81
C ALA A 73 -2.29 18.15 4.06
N LYS A 74 -2.09 19.21 4.86
CA LYS A 74 -1.24 19.16 6.07
C LYS A 74 -1.70 18.13 7.11
N GLU A 75 -2.97 17.72 7.08
CA GLU A 75 -3.51 16.67 7.96
C GLU A 75 -3.03 15.25 7.61
N LYS A 76 -2.46 15.03 6.42
CA LYS A 76 -1.92 13.71 6.02
C LYS A 76 -0.73 13.33 6.89
N ASP A 77 -0.62 12.04 7.20
CA ASP A 77 0.41 11.50 8.07
C ASP A 77 1.83 11.91 7.66
N GLU A 78 2.15 11.87 6.35
CA GLU A 78 3.46 12.27 5.84
C GLU A 78 3.83 13.70 6.24
N TRP A 79 2.90 14.64 6.08
CA TRP A 79 3.18 16.06 6.27
C TRP A 79 3.17 16.43 7.74
N ARG A 80 2.37 15.74 8.57
CA ARG A 80 2.47 15.82 10.03
C ARG A 80 3.83 15.33 10.52
N TYR A 81 4.31 14.20 10.04
CA TYR A 81 5.62 13.67 10.41
C TYR A 81 6.76 14.63 10.01
N TRP A 82 6.77 15.11 8.75
CA TRP A 82 7.81 16.03 8.28
C TRP A 82 7.73 17.41 8.94
N GLN A 83 6.55 17.85 9.37
CA GLN A 83 6.40 19.03 10.22
C GLN A 83 7.05 18.80 11.59
N ALA A 84 6.80 17.65 12.23
CA ALA A 84 7.44 17.29 13.49
C ALA A 84 8.97 17.21 13.35
N ASP A 85 9.48 16.67 12.24
CA ASP A 85 10.91 16.62 11.94
C ASP A 85 11.57 18.02 11.88
N LEU A 86 10.91 18.99 11.22
CA LEU A 86 11.37 20.38 11.21
C LEU A 86 11.32 21.04 12.59
N LEU A 87 10.32 20.69 13.41
CA LEU A 87 10.18 21.22 14.76
C LEU A 87 11.26 20.70 15.72
N LEU A 88 11.62 19.41 15.61
CA LEU A 88 12.75 18.83 16.34
C LEU A 88 14.06 19.55 16.03
N GLU A 89 14.35 19.80 14.76
CA GLU A 89 15.56 20.53 14.34
C GLU A 89 15.60 21.96 14.88
N ARG A 90 14.43 22.60 15.07
CA ARG A 90 14.30 23.95 15.63
C ARG A 90 14.29 23.99 17.16
N GLY A 91 14.48 22.85 17.83
CA GLY A 91 14.44 22.77 19.29
C GLY A 91 13.02 22.90 19.88
N ARG A 92 11.96 22.81 19.07
CA ARG A 92 10.56 22.81 19.53
C ARG A 92 10.11 21.39 19.87
N GLU A 93 10.81 20.78 20.81
CA GLU A 93 10.68 19.34 21.12
C GLU A 93 9.26 18.96 21.59
N ALA A 94 8.65 19.76 22.48
CA ALA A 94 7.33 19.46 23.01
C ALA A 94 6.24 19.42 21.92
N GLU A 95 6.22 20.39 21.00
CA GLU A 95 5.25 20.43 19.91
C GLU A 95 5.50 19.30 18.90
N ALA A 96 6.77 18.99 18.61
CA ALA A 96 7.09 17.87 17.73
C ALA A 96 6.65 16.52 18.33
N LYS A 97 6.94 16.29 19.61
CA LYS A 97 6.55 15.05 20.31
C LYS A 97 5.05 14.90 20.39
N GLU A 98 4.29 15.96 20.63
CA GLU A 98 2.83 15.90 20.58
C GLU A 98 2.33 15.39 19.22
N ILE A 99 2.85 15.94 18.11
CA ILE A 99 2.47 15.47 16.76
C ILE A 99 2.82 13.99 16.57
N LEU A 100 4.00 13.56 17.04
CA LEU A 100 4.47 12.18 16.90
C LEU A 100 3.64 11.21 17.77
N HIS A 101 3.30 11.57 19.01
CA HIS A 101 2.42 10.79 19.87
C HIS A 101 1.00 10.68 19.28
N GLN A 102 0.46 11.75 18.69
CA GLN A 102 -0.81 11.70 17.97
C GLN A 102 -0.75 10.83 16.70
N LEU A 103 0.42 10.72 16.05
CA LEU A 103 0.61 9.79 14.94
C LEU A 103 0.65 8.34 15.44
N MET A 104 1.31 8.07 16.56
CA MET A 104 1.45 6.71 17.12
C MET A 104 0.11 6.05 17.49
N GLN A 105 -0.92 6.85 17.81
CA GLN A 105 -2.27 6.35 18.07
C GLN A 105 -2.98 5.81 16.81
N GLN A 106 -2.42 6.05 15.63
CA GLN A 106 -2.99 5.64 14.35
C GLN A 106 -2.25 4.41 13.79
N ARG A 107 -2.78 3.86 12.71
CA ARG A 107 -2.21 2.70 12.01
C ARG A 107 -1.69 3.09 10.64
N GLY A 108 -0.42 2.81 10.39
CA GLY A 108 0.19 3.02 9.09
C GLY A 108 1.70 3.09 9.15
N PHE A 109 2.31 3.48 8.03
CA PHE A 109 3.75 3.65 7.91
C PHE A 109 4.29 4.76 8.84
N TYR A 110 3.76 5.98 8.72
CA TYR A 110 4.23 7.12 9.51
C TYR A 110 3.96 7.02 11.02
N PRO A 111 2.84 6.43 11.51
CA PRO A 111 2.70 6.07 12.92
C PRO A 111 3.84 5.21 13.48
N MET A 112 4.30 4.20 12.73
CA MET A 112 5.43 3.35 13.13
C MET A 112 6.76 4.13 13.08
N VAL A 113 6.95 4.95 12.06
CA VAL A 113 8.14 5.83 11.96
C VAL A 113 8.17 6.84 13.11
N ALA A 114 7.01 7.36 13.53
CA ALA A 114 6.91 8.30 14.65
C ALA A 114 7.35 7.65 15.96
N ALA A 115 6.87 6.43 16.27
CA ALA A 115 7.32 5.66 17.44
C ALA A 115 8.84 5.44 17.42
N GLN A 116 9.37 4.97 16.27
CA GLN A 116 10.79 4.74 16.10
C GLN A 116 11.63 6.03 16.28
N ARG A 117 11.12 7.17 15.79
CA ARG A 117 11.82 8.46 15.88
C ARG A 117 12.01 8.94 17.32
N ILE A 118 11.05 8.67 18.20
CA ILE A 118 11.12 9.08 19.61
C ILE A 118 11.64 7.98 20.54
N GLY A 119 11.95 6.79 20.00
CA GLY A 119 12.51 5.68 20.76
C GLY A 119 11.47 4.92 21.61
N GLU A 120 10.20 4.98 21.22
CA GLU A 120 9.10 4.28 21.88
C GLU A 120 8.67 3.06 21.06
N GLU A 121 8.17 2.02 21.72
CA GLU A 121 7.60 0.85 21.05
C GLU A 121 6.24 1.20 20.43
N TYR A 122 6.00 0.76 19.20
CA TYR A 122 4.72 1.00 18.52
C TYR A 122 3.67 -0.02 18.96
N GLU A 123 2.53 0.46 19.45
CA GLU A 123 1.42 -0.40 19.87
C GLU A 123 0.52 -0.81 18.70
N LEU A 124 0.43 -2.11 18.43
CA LEU A 124 -0.49 -2.64 17.44
C LEU A 124 -1.91 -2.75 18.00
N LYS A 125 -2.84 -1.93 17.49
CA LYS A 125 -4.27 -2.13 17.70
C LYS A 125 -4.76 -3.32 16.86
N ILE A 126 -5.13 -4.41 17.53
CA ILE A 126 -5.66 -5.63 16.91
C ILE A 126 -7.09 -5.86 17.40
N ASP A 127 -8.06 -5.47 16.59
CA ASP A 127 -9.46 -5.81 16.80
C ASP A 127 -9.69 -7.29 16.43
N LYS A 128 -10.48 -7.99 17.23
CA LYS A 128 -10.78 -9.41 17.02
C LYS A 128 -12.13 -9.57 16.34
N ALA A 129 -12.18 -10.46 15.35
CA ALA A 129 -13.46 -10.92 14.80
C ALA A 129 -14.28 -11.67 15.87
N PRO A 130 -15.62 -11.72 15.74
CA PRO A 130 -16.46 -12.53 16.61
C PRO A 130 -16.02 -14.01 16.62
N GLN A 131 -15.97 -14.62 17.80
CA GLN A 131 -15.56 -16.03 17.98
C GLN A 131 -16.50 -17.01 17.25
N ASN A 132 -17.80 -16.69 17.21
CA ASN A 132 -18.79 -17.48 16.51
C ASN A 132 -19.10 -16.86 15.15
N VAL A 133 -18.82 -17.60 14.09
CA VAL A 133 -19.29 -17.28 12.74
C VAL A 133 -20.73 -17.79 12.64
N ASP A 134 -21.67 -16.90 12.30
CA ASP A 134 -23.07 -17.30 12.13
C ASP A 134 -23.22 -18.33 11.00
N SER A 135 -23.79 -19.49 11.33
CA SER A 135 -24.13 -20.56 10.40
C SER A 135 -24.96 -20.09 9.21
N ALA A 136 -25.84 -19.09 9.38
CA ALA A 136 -26.67 -18.59 8.28
C ALA A 136 -25.83 -17.94 7.18
N LEU A 137 -24.69 -17.34 7.52
CA LEU A 137 -23.75 -16.76 6.56
C LEU A 137 -22.93 -17.81 5.81
N THR A 138 -22.74 -18.99 6.41
CA THR A 138 -21.80 -20.00 5.93
C THR A 138 -22.46 -21.26 5.37
N GLN A 139 -23.77 -21.41 5.52
CA GLN A 139 -24.51 -22.59 5.06
C GLN A 139 -25.37 -22.31 3.80
N GLY A 140 -25.41 -21.07 3.32
CA GLY A 140 -26.14 -20.71 2.12
C GLY A 140 -25.53 -21.27 0.82
N PRO A 141 -26.29 -21.29 -0.29
CA PRO A 141 -25.82 -21.82 -1.57
C PRO A 141 -24.65 -21.03 -2.16
N GLU A 142 -24.54 -19.72 -1.88
CA GLU A 142 -23.40 -18.90 -2.32
C GLU A 142 -22.09 -19.32 -1.65
N MET A 143 -22.11 -19.60 -0.34
CA MET A 143 -20.95 -20.15 0.36
C MET A 143 -20.59 -21.55 -0.16
N ALA A 144 -21.58 -22.39 -0.45
CA ALA A 144 -21.33 -23.71 -1.03
C ALA A 144 -20.60 -23.61 -2.38
N ARG A 145 -21.00 -22.66 -3.26
CA ARG A 145 -20.28 -22.40 -4.52
C ARG A 145 -18.85 -21.93 -4.27
N VAL A 146 -18.64 -20.99 -3.35
CA VAL A 146 -17.28 -20.51 -3.00
C VAL A 146 -16.41 -21.67 -2.52
N ARG A 147 -16.94 -22.55 -1.67
CA ARG A 147 -16.20 -23.73 -1.17
C ARG A 147 -15.72 -24.62 -2.32
N GLU A 148 -16.58 -24.95 -3.28
CA GLU A 148 -16.20 -25.77 -4.43
C GLU A 148 -15.17 -25.06 -5.31
N LEU A 149 -15.35 -23.76 -5.56
CA LEU A 149 -14.40 -22.98 -6.37
C LEU A 149 -13.01 -22.92 -5.72
N MET A 150 -12.94 -22.74 -4.40
CA MET A 150 -11.67 -22.77 -3.66
C MET A 150 -11.05 -24.17 -3.66
N TYR A 151 -11.85 -25.23 -3.54
CA TYR A 151 -11.37 -26.62 -3.62
C TYR A 151 -10.67 -26.91 -4.96
N TRP A 152 -11.19 -26.36 -6.06
CA TRP A 152 -10.60 -26.51 -7.40
C TRP A 152 -9.52 -25.47 -7.73
N ASN A 153 -9.07 -24.65 -6.77
CA ASN A 153 -8.11 -23.57 -6.98
C ASN A 153 -8.52 -22.58 -8.09
N LEU A 154 -9.83 -22.27 -8.15
CA LEU A 154 -10.42 -21.30 -9.07
C LEU A 154 -10.57 -19.94 -8.39
N ASP A 155 -9.49 -19.44 -7.79
CA ASP A 155 -9.46 -18.26 -6.91
C ASP A 155 -10.10 -17.02 -7.54
N ASN A 156 -9.85 -16.74 -8.84
CA ASN A 156 -10.45 -15.59 -9.52
C ASN A 156 -11.98 -15.69 -9.64
N THR A 157 -12.51 -16.90 -9.84
CA THR A 157 -13.96 -17.14 -9.90
C THR A 157 -14.56 -17.09 -8.50
N ALA A 158 -13.90 -17.74 -7.52
CA ALA A 158 -14.29 -17.69 -6.10
C ALA A 158 -14.34 -16.25 -5.58
N ARG A 159 -13.35 -15.43 -5.94
CA ARG A 159 -13.26 -14.00 -5.60
C ARG A 159 -14.47 -13.19 -6.08
N SER A 160 -15.00 -13.53 -7.25
CA SER A 160 -16.17 -12.85 -7.82
C SER A 160 -17.46 -13.20 -7.07
N GLU A 161 -17.66 -14.48 -6.74
CA GLU A 161 -18.78 -14.93 -5.88
C GLU A 161 -18.64 -14.34 -4.47
N TRP A 162 -17.44 -14.40 -3.89
CA TRP A 162 -17.15 -13.85 -2.57
C TRP A 162 -17.43 -12.35 -2.50
N ALA A 163 -17.08 -11.58 -3.54
CA ALA A 163 -17.34 -10.16 -3.62
C ALA A 163 -18.84 -9.83 -3.48
N ASN A 164 -19.70 -10.63 -4.11
CA ASN A 164 -21.16 -10.45 -4.03
C ASN A 164 -21.66 -10.80 -2.63
N LEU A 165 -21.18 -11.91 -2.07
CA LEU A 165 -21.55 -12.36 -0.73
C LEU A 165 -21.24 -11.29 0.33
N VAL A 166 -20.04 -10.71 0.32
CA VAL A 166 -19.57 -9.75 1.35
C VAL A 166 -20.12 -8.33 1.18
N LYS A 167 -20.39 -7.89 -0.06
CA LYS A 167 -20.76 -6.49 -0.37
C LYS A 167 -22.08 -6.06 0.29
N SER A 168 -23.01 -6.97 0.47
CA SER A 168 -24.37 -6.70 1.00
C SER A 168 -24.50 -6.88 2.51
N LYS A 169 -23.40 -7.17 3.22
CA LYS A 169 -23.41 -7.56 4.64
C LYS A 169 -22.99 -6.40 5.54
N SER A 170 -23.43 -6.46 6.79
CA SER A 170 -22.98 -5.56 7.85
C SER A 170 -21.49 -5.77 8.17
N LYS A 171 -20.86 -4.80 8.84
CA LYS A 171 -19.45 -4.93 9.26
C LYS A 171 -19.18 -6.15 10.13
N THR A 172 -20.12 -6.49 11.03
CA THR A 172 -20.01 -7.67 11.90
C THR A 172 -20.00 -8.96 11.08
N GLU A 173 -20.93 -9.09 10.14
CA GLU A 173 -21.02 -10.23 9.24
C GLU A 173 -19.80 -10.31 8.30
N GLN A 174 -19.29 -9.17 7.82
CA GLN A 174 -18.05 -9.11 7.04
C GLN A 174 -16.83 -9.58 7.85
N ALA A 175 -16.76 -9.24 9.14
CA ALA A 175 -15.70 -9.71 10.03
C ALA A 175 -15.82 -11.22 10.29
N GLN A 176 -17.04 -11.73 10.48
CA GLN A 176 -17.31 -13.17 10.59
C GLN A 176 -16.92 -13.92 9.31
N LEU A 177 -17.24 -13.38 8.13
CA LEU A 177 -16.84 -13.96 6.83
C LEU A 177 -15.32 -13.91 6.63
N ALA A 178 -14.66 -12.83 7.03
CA ALA A 178 -13.19 -12.74 7.01
C ALA A 178 -12.58 -13.84 7.89
N ARG A 179 -13.09 -14.00 9.13
CA ARG A 179 -12.62 -15.05 10.04
C ARG A 179 -12.92 -16.45 9.54
N TYR A 180 -14.07 -16.66 8.91
CA TYR A 180 -14.42 -17.93 8.29
C TYR A 180 -13.43 -18.30 7.17
N ALA A 181 -13.14 -17.37 6.26
CA ALA A 181 -12.17 -17.57 5.20
C ALA A 181 -10.76 -17.84 5.77
N PHE A 182 -10.34 -17.07 6.78
CA PHE A 182 -9.08 -17.27 7.50
C PHE A 182 -8.97 -18.68 8.11
N ASN A 183 -10.01 -19.13 8.81
CA ASN A 183 -10.04 -20.46 9.44
C ASN A 183 -9.98 -21.60 8.41
N ASN A 184 -10.50 -21.38 7.19
CA ASN A 184 -10.43 -22.33 6.08
C ASN A 184 -9.17 -22.18 5.21
N GLN A 185 -8.21 -21.34 5.62
CA GLN A 185 -6.99 -21.06 4.86
C GLN A 185 -7.24 -20.42 3.48
N TRP A 186 -8.38 -19.76 3.29
CA TRP A 186 -8.69 -18.96 2.10
C TRP A 186 -8.17 -17.54 2.29
N TRP A 187 -6.84 -17.41 2.22
CA TRP A 187 -6.11 -16.20 2.63
C TRP A 187 -6.51 -14.96 1.84
N ASP A 188 -6.74 -15.10 0.54
CA ASP A 188 -7.14 -14.01 -0.35
C ASP A 188 -8.56 -13.52 -0.08
N LEU A 189 -9.49 -14.44 0.22
CA LEU A 189 -10.88 -14.15 0.57
C LEU A 189 -10.98 -13.50 1.97
N SER A 190 -10.14 -13.93 2.92
CA SER A 190 -9.97 -13.27 4.21
C SER A 190 -9.61 -11.80 4.02
N VAL A 191 -8.52 -11.54 3.26
CA VAL A 191 -8.08 -10.18 2.95
C VAL A 191 -9.16 -9.40 2.20
N GLN A 192 -9.83 -10.01 1.22
CA GLN A 192 -10.90 -9.36 0.47
C GLN A 192 -12.07 -8.92 1.36
N ALA A 193 -12.49 -9.76 2.30
CA ALA A 193 -13.57 -9.43 3.24
C ALA A 193 -13.17 -8.25 4.14
N THR A 194 -11.93 -8.22 4.65
CA THR A 194 -11.45 -7.08 5.45
C THR A 194 -11.42 -5.77 4.67
N ILE A 195 -11.07 -5.83 3.37
CA ILE A 195 -11.09 -4.65 2.47
C ILE A 195 -12.52 -4.18 2.25
N ALA A 196 -13.45 -5.11 1.94
CA ALA A 196 -14.85 -4.79 1.70
C ALA A 196 -15.51 -4.14 2.93
N GLY A 197 -15.24 -4.65 4.13
CA GLY A 197 -15.79 -4.13 5.38
C GLY A 197 -15.03 -2.97 6.01
N LYS A 198 -13.94 -2.51 5.39
CA LYS A 198 -13.04 -1.49 5.96
C LYS A 198 -12.60 -1.87 7.39
N LEU A 199 -12.30 -3.15 7.62
CA LEU A 199 -11.95 -3.74 8.92
C LEU A 199 -10.46 -3.54 9.22
N TRP A 200 -10.01 -2.29 9.19
CA TRP A 200 -8.59 -2.01 9.06
C TRP A 200 -7.72 -2.42 10.26
N ASP A 201 -8.33 -2.55 11.44
CA ASP A 201 -7.67 -2.98 12.68
C ASP A 201 -7.80 -4.49 12.95
N HIS A 202 -8.47 -5.26 12.08
CA HIS A 202 -8.50 -6.73 12.16
C HIS A 202 -7.22 -7.32 11.56
N LEU A 203 -6.07 -7.09 12.21
CA LEU A 203 -4.75 -7.33 11.61
C LEU A 203 -4.49 -8.80 11.30
N GLU A 204 -5.03 -9.73 12.09
CA GLU A 204 -4.83 -11.17 11.90
C GLU A 204 -5.44 -11.63 10.56
N GLU A 205 -6.68 -11.24 10.26
CA GLU A 205 -7.35 -11.57 8.99
C GLU A 205 -6.80 -10.76 7.80
N ARG A 206 -6.23 -9.58 8.06
CA ARG A 206 -5.61 -8.71 7.03
C ARG A 206 -4.22 -9.17 6.60
N PHE A 207 -3.48 -9.82 7.51
CA PHE A 207 -2.10 -10.25 7.30
C PHE A 207 -1.93 -11.73 7.71
N PRO A 208 -2.66 -12.67 7.07
CA PRO A 208 -2.56 -14.08 7.41
C PRO A 208 -1.15 -14.62 7.11
N LEU A 209 -0.75 -15.67 7.83
CA LEU A 209 0.47 -16.42 7.58
C LEU A 209 0.30 -17.39 6.39
N ALA A 210 -0.07 -16.83 5.23
CA ALA A 210 -0.33 -17.57 4.00
C ALA A 210 0.94 -18.25 3.48
N TYR A 211 0.81 -19.50 3.01
CA TYR A 211 1.92 -20.29 2.44
C TYR A 211 3.18 -20.32 3.31
N ASN A 212 3.02 -20.29 4.64
CA ASN A 212 4.11 -20.12 5.60
C ASN A 212 5.27 -21.10 5.37
N ASP A 213 4.98 -22.37 5.12
CA ASP A 213 6.01 -23.39 4.92
C ASP A 213 6.78 -23.20 3.61
N LEU A 214 6.12 -22.74 2.54
CA LEU A 214 6.78 -22.38 1.29
C LEU A 214 7.69 -21.17 1.49
N PHE A 215 7.19 -20.08 2.08
CA PHE A 215 8.04 -18.91 2.36
C PHE A 215 9.23 -19.28 3.23
N LYS A 216 9.01 -20.02 4.32
CA LYS A 216 10.09 -20.50 5.20
C LYS A 216 11.12 -21.33 4.44
N ARG A 217 10.68 -22.27 3.60
CA ARG A 217 11.55 -23.11 2.76
C ARG A 217 12.39 -22.24 1.82
N TYR A 218 11.75 -21.37 1.05
CA TYR A 218 12.41 -20.61 -0.02
C TYR A 218 13.19 -19.39 0.46
N THR A 219 13.05 -18.94 1.71
CA THR A 219 13.90 -17.89 2.31
C THR A 219 15.02 -18.44 3.20
N SER A 220 14.95 -19.69 3.69
CA SER A 220 15.94 -20.26 4.62
C SER A 220 17.41 -20.20 4.15
N GLY A 221 17.65 -20.24 2.84
CA GLY A 221 18.98 -20.12 2.23
C GLY A 221 19.27 -18.75 1.61
N LYS A 222 18.52 -17.70 1.96
CA LYS A 222 18.65 -16.35 1.41
C LYS A 222 18.78 -15.33 2.56
N GLU A 223 19.39 -14.19 2.26
CA GLU A 223 19.51 -13.08 3.22
C GLU A 223 18.18 -12.36 3.46
N ILE A 224 17.20 -12.54 2.57
CA ILE A 224 15.88 -11.92 2.70
C ILE A 224 15.08 -12.56 3.85
N PRO A 225 14.55 -11.77 4.80
CA PRO A 225 13.69 -12.31 5.86
C PRO A 225 12.39 -12.91 5.31
N GLN A 226 11.87 -13.94 5.98
CA GLN A 226 10.57 -14.53 5.64
C GLN A 226 9.44 -13.49 5.67
N SER A 227 9.39 -12.67 6.71
CA SER A 227 8.38 -11.61 6.87
C SER A 227 8.40 -10.60 5.72
N TYR A 228 9.58 -10.28 5.20
CA TYR A 228 9.73 -9.35 4.07
C TYR A 228 9.19 -9.95 2.76
N ALA A 229 9.55 -11.19 2.45
CA ALA A 229 9.03 -11.87 1.26
C ALA A 229 7.49 -11.99 1.30
N MET A 230 6.94 -12.30 2.48
CA MET A 230 5.50 -12.34 2.71
C MET A 230 4.85 -10.96 2.57
N ALA A 231 5.48 -9.90 3.06
CA ALA A 231 4.97 -8.52 2.94
C ALA A 231 4.88 -8.08 1.47
N ILE A 232 5.88 -8.43 0.64
CA ILE A 232 5.83 -8.19 -0.81
C ILE A 232 4.68 -8.97 -1.44
N ALA A 233 4.56 -10.28 -1.20
CA ALA A 233 3.48 -11.09 -1.77
C ALA A 233 2.09 -10.57 -1.36
N ARG A 234 1.93 -10.16 -0.09
CA ARG A 234 0.70 -9.54 0.42
C ARG A 234 0.34 -8.25 -0.31
N GLN A 235 1.32 -7.41 -0.63
CA GLN A 235 1.11 -6.16 -1.37
C GLN A 235 0.77 -6.42 -2.84
N GLU A 236 1.48 -7.35 -3.47
CA GLU A 236 1.40 -7.61 -4.91
C GLU A 236 0.12 -8.34 -5.32
N SER A 237 -0.28 -9.38 -4.58
CA SER A 237 -1.40 -10.24 -4.97
C SER A 237 -2.58 -10.23 -3.99
N ALA A 238 -2.42 -9.62 -2.81
CA ALA A 238 -3.34 -9.82 -1.70
C ALA A 238 -3.62 -11.30 -1.41
N TRP A 239 -2.60 -12.16 -1.63
CA TRP A 239 -2.62 -13.62 -1.50
C TRP A 239 -3.36 -14.43 -2.56
N ASN A 240 -3.86 -13.82 -3.64
CA ASN A 240 -4.46 -14.58 -4.75
C ASN A 240 -3.36 -15.13 -5.68
N PRO A 241 -3.11 -16.46 -5.73
CA PRO A 241 -2.06 -17.05 -6.55
C PRO A 241 -2.40 -17.07 -8.04
N LYS A 242 -3.66 -16.85 -8.42
CA LYS A 242 -4.12 -16.90 -9.82
C LYS A 242 -4.25 -15.51 -10.45
N VAL A 243 -3.89 -14.44 -9.74
CA VAL A 243 -4.03 -13.06 -10.23
C VAL A 243 -3.00 -12.72 -11.30
N LYS A 244 -3.46 -12.01 -12.34
CA LYS A 244 -2.61 -11.46 -13.40
C LYS A 244 -2.90 -9.99 -13.60
N SER A 245 -1.88 -9.16 -13.64
CA SER A 245 -2.03 -7.74 -13.96
C SER A 245 -2.33 -7.53 -15.45
N PRO A 246 -2.87 -6.37 -15.85
CA PRO A 246 -3.09 -6.03 -17.26
C PRO A 246 -1.82 -6.08 -18.11
N VAL A 247 -0.65 -5.89 -17.51
CA VAL A 247 0.65 -5.91 -18.18
C VAL A 247 1.36 -7.27 -18.12
N GLY A 248 0.71 -8.29 -17.52
CA GLY A 248 1.19 -9.68 -17.54
C GLY A 248 1.97 -10.15 -16.32
N ALA A 249 2.10 -9.31 -15.28
CA ALA A 249 2.64 -9.74 -13.99
C ALA A 249 1.73 -10.81 -13.38
N SER A 250 2.29 -11.92 -12.88
CA SER A 250 1.52 -13.12 -12.57
C SER A 250 1.81 -13.66 -11.17
N GLY A 251 0.78 -14.20 -10.53
CA GLY A 251 0.91 -14.99 -9.30
C GLY A 251 1.07 -14.20 -8.02
N LEU A 252 1.45 -14.92 -6.96
CA LEU A 252 1.56 -14.41 -5.59
C LEU A 252 2.50 -13.20 -5.45
N MET A 253 3.58 -13.18 -6.23
CA MET A 253 4.61 -12.14 -6.20
C MET A 253 4.61 -11.25 -7.45
N GLN A 254 3.56 -11.33 -8.29
CA GLN A 254 3.42 -10.52 -9.51
C GLN A 254 4.69 -10.51 -10.39
N ILE A 255 5.19 -11.71 -10.72
CA ILE A 255 6.41 -11.86 -11.50
C ILE A 255 6.09 -11.61 -12.99
N MET A 256 6.90 -10.78 -13.64
CA MET A 256 6.84 -10.58 -15.09
C MET A 256 7.48 -11.76 -15.83
N PRO A 257 6.92 -12.25 -16.96
CA PRO A 257 7.48 -13.38 -17.69
C PRO A 257 8.96 -13.21 -18.11
N GLY A 258 9.35 -12.00 -18.53
CA GLY A 258 10.75 -11.69 -18.85
C GLY A 258 11.68 -11.80 -17.63
N THR A 259 11.21 -11.33 -16.48
CA THR A 259 11.93 -11.43 -15.19
C THR A 259 12.05 -12.88 -14.74
N ALA A 260 10.99 -13.69 -14.92
CA ALA A 260 11.03 -15.13 -14.61
C ALA A 260 12.11 -15.84 -15.44
N THR A 261 12.10 -15.67 -16.77
CA THR A 261 13.10 -16.25 -17.66
C THR A 261 14.53 -15.80 -17.32
N HIS A 262 14.72 -14.52 -17.01
CA HIS A 262 16.02 -13.99 -16.61
C HIS A 262 16.52 -14.59 -15.30
N THR A 263 15.64 -14.70 -14.29
CA THR A 263 15.95 -15.25 -12.96
C THR A 263 16.27 -16.74 -13.05
N VAL A 264 15.47 -17.50 -13.79
CA VAL A 264 15.69 -18.94 -14.03
C VAL A 264 17.06 -19.18 -14.66
N LYS A 265 17.44 -18.38 -15.66
CA LYS A 265 18.76 -18.46 -16.30
C LYS A 265 19.89 -18.10 -15.32
N MET A 266 19.73 -17.05 -14.54
CA MET A 266 20.76 -16.56 -13.61
C MET A 266 21.04 -17.54 -12.47
N PHE A 267 19.98 -18.14 -11.92
CA PHE A 267 20.07 -19.05 -10.77
C PHE A 267 20.03 -20.53 -11.15
N SER A 268 20.03 -20.86 -12.45
CA SER A 268 19.93 -22.23 -12.97
C SER A 268 18.77 -23.04 -12.36
N ILE A 269 17.60 -22.40 -12.24
CA ILE A 269 16.42 -23.00 -11.62
C ILE A 269 15.83 -24.04 -12.58
N PRO A 270 15.72 -25.32 -12.18
CA PRO A 270 15.18 -26.37 -13.05
C PRO A 270 13.65 -26.29 -13.16
N GLY A 271 13.09 -26.91 -14.20
CA GLY A 271 11.64 -27.20 -14.30
C GLY A 271 10.73 -26.04 -14.74
N TYR A 272 11.24 -24.81 -14.87
CA TYR A 272 10.48 -23.71 -15.46
C TYR A 272 10.53 -23.74 -16.99
N SER A 273 9.36 -23.78 -17.62
CA SER A 273 9.20 -23.90 -19.08
C SER A 273 8.14 -22.97 -19.66
N SER A 274 7.18 -22.50 -18.84
CA SER A 274 6.07 -21.67 -19.29
C SER A 274 5.64 -20.64 -18.24
N PRO A 275 5.26 -19.40 -18.66
CA PRO A 275 4.69 -18.41 -17.75
C PRO A 275 3.43 -18.85 -17.01
N GLY A 276 2.74 -19.89 -17.48
CA GLY A 276 1.60 -20.47 -16.77
C GLY A 276 1.97 -21.07 -15.41
N GLN A 277 3.22 -21.49 -15.23
CA GLN A 277 3.73 -22.00 -13.95
C GLN A 277 3.76 -20.91 -12.88
N LEU A 278 3.85 -19.63 -13.24
CA LEU A 278 3.80 -18.52 -12.26
C LEU A 278 2.46 -18.40 -11.52
N LEU A 279 1.44 -19.16 -11.91
CA LEU A 279 0.17 -19.26 -11.18
C LEU A 279 0.14 -20.40 -10.17
N ASP A 280 1.16 -21.24 -10.16
CA ASP A 280 1.40 -22.22 -9.09
C ASP A 280 2.11 -21.53 -7.93
N PRO A 281 1.63 -21.65 -6.68
CA PRO A 281 2.23 -20.98 -5.53
C PRO A 281 3.70 -21.30 -5.25
N GLU A 282 4.20 -22.48 -5.67
CA GLU A 282 5.56 -22.92 -5.38
C GLU A 282 6.58 -22.49 -6.45
N THR A 283 6.16 -22.30 -7.71
CA THR A 283 7.07 -22.10 -8.86
C THR A 283 7.17 -20.68 -9.40
#